data_AF-A0A839RIP9-F1
#
_entry.id   AF-A0A839RIP9-F1
#
_cell.length_a   1.000
_cell.length_b   1.000
_cell.length_c   1.000
_cell.angle_alpha   90.00
_cell.angle_beta   90.00
_cell.angle_gamma   90.00
#
_symmetry.space_group_name_H-M   'P 1'
#
loop_
_entity.id
_entity.type
_entity.pdbx_description
1 polymer ?
#
loop_
_entity_poly.entity_id
_entity_poly.type
_entity_poly.pdbx_seq_one_letter_code
_entity_poly.pdbx_strand_id
1 'polypeptide(L)'
;MDAKSGKAAKRVPASHADPLARERTQFLVDRFGSRGLARMIGVSPSQPTRWAQGKEHPGPDSATLLIDLEHILARARLVWGEPTAIDWFSGHNAYLQGARPIDVLKLRGPAPVLDALHAEMWGGAA
;
A
#
# COMPACT_ATOMS: atom_id res chain seq x y z
N MET A 1 21.59 5.07 30.13
CA MET A 1 22.30 5.23 28.85
C MET A 1 22.01 3.96 28.07
N ASP A 2 21.16 3.91 27.04
CA ASP A 2 20.79 4.93 26.06
C ASP A 2 19.37 4.71 25.52
N ALA A 3 18.58 5.78 25.50
CA ALA A 3 17.34 5.84 24.75
C ALA A 3 17.69 6.17 23.29
N LYS A 4 17.48 5.22 22.36
CA LYS A 4 17.56 5.54 20.93
C LYS A 4 16.37 6.38 20.53
N SER A 5 16.66 7.68 20.40
CA SER A 5 15.83 8.74 19.84
C SER A 5 15.08 8.27 18.59
N GLY A 6 13.77 8.07 18.74
CA GLY A 6 12.86 7.95 17.60
C GLY A 6 12.78 9.32 16.92
N LYS A 7 13.38 9.44 15.75
CA LYS A 7 13.38 10.65 14.92
C LYS A 7 11.93 11.13 14.78
N ALA A 8 11.60 12.25 15.42
CA ALA A 8 10.27 12.83 15.38
C ALA A 8 9.88 13.08 13.91
N ALA A 9 8.95 12.29 13.40
CA ALA A 9 8.40 12.50 12.07
C ALA A 9 7.89 13.94 12.01
N LYS A 10 8.40 14.74 11.07
CA LYS A 10 7.95 16.12 10.83
C LYS A 10 6.42 16.10 10.76
N ARG A 11 5.74 16.78 11.69
CA ARG A 11 4.27 16.89 11.67
C ARG A 11 3.88 17.58 10.37
N VAL A 12 3.19 16.86 9.50
CA VAL A 12 2.57 17.43 8.30
C VAL A 12 1.54 18.45 8.79
N PRO A 13 1.52 19.68 8.26
CA PRO A 13 0.45 20.62 8.57
C PRO A 13 -0.89 19.95 8.28
N ALA A 14 -1.87 20.05 9.18
CA ALA A 14 -3.16 19.39 9.01
C ALA A 14 -3.85 19.73 7.67
N SER A 15 -3.53 20.88 7.07
CA SER A 15 -4.01 21.31 5.76
C SER A 15 -3.49 20.51 4.56
N HIS A 16 -2.41 19.73 4.73
CA HIS A 16 -1.83 18.87 3.69
C HIS A 16 -2.05 17.38 3.98
N ALA A 17 -2.79 17.07 5.05
CA ALA A 17 -3.18 15.70 5.33
C ALA A 17 -4.23 15.26 4.30
N ASP A 18 -4.06 14.05 3.80
CA ASP A 18 -5.05 13.41 2.95
C ASP A 18 -6.38 13.26 3.73
N PRO A 19 -7.47 13.92 3.28
CA PRO A 19 -8.74 13.91 4.00
C PRO A 19 -9.42 12.55 3.99
N LEU A 20 -9.03 11.65 3.08
CA LEU A 20 -9.59 10.30 2.95
C LEU A 20 -8.72 9.24 3.64
N ALA A 21 -7.67 9.64 4.37
CA ALA A 21 -6.70 8.71 4.94
C ALA A 21 -7.34 7.65 5.83
N ARG A 22 -8.36 8.04 6.61
CA ARG A 22 -9.08 7.15 7.51
C ARG A 22 -9.89 6.12 6.73
N GLU A 23 -10.75 6.58 5.81
CA GLU A 23 -11.63 5.77 4.99
C GLU A 23 -10.82 4.80 4.11
N ARG A 24 -9.74 5.30 3.50
CA ARG A 24 -8.77 4.52 2.74
C ARG A 24 -8.11 3.45 3.58
N THR A 25 -7.63 3.81 4.78
CA THR A 25 -7.01 2.81 5.66
C THR A 25 -8.02 1.77 6.09
N GLN A 26 -9.24 2.16 6.45
CA GLN A 26 -10.30 1.23 6.83
C GLN A 26 -10.61 0.26 5.69
N PHE A 27 -10.81 0.78 4.47
CA PHE A 27 -11.02 -0.05 3.28
C PHE A 27 -9.89 -1.06 3.07
N LEU A 28 -8.63 -0.64 3.16
CA LEU A 28 -7.49 -1.55 2.97
C LEU A 28 -7.34 -2.55 4.14
N VAL A 29 -7.64 -2.15 5.37
CA VAL A 29 -7.66 -3.05 6.54
C VAL A 29 -8.71 -4.15 6.38
N ASP A 30 -9.89 -3.82 5.85
CA ASP A 30 -10.96 -4.81 5.63
C ASP A 30 -10.56 -5.90 4.62
N ARG A 31 -9.63 -5.60 3.70
CA ARG A 31 -9.17 -6.52 2.64
C ARG A 31 -7.94 -7.32 3.03
N PHE A 32 -6.92 -6.64 3.56
CA PHE A 32 -5.63 -7.25 3.84
C PHE A 32 -5.46 -7.64 5.32
N GLY A 33 -6.39 -7.23 6.18
CA GLY A 33 -6.23 -7.26 7.63
C GLY A 33 -5.20 -6.25 8.12
N SER A 34 -5.34 -5.76 9.35
CA SER A 34 -4.43 -4.75 9.91
C SER A 34 -2.95 -5.19 9.91
N ARG A 35 -2.69 -6.46 10.29
CA ARG A 35 -1.32 -7.01 10.28
C ARG A 35 -0.76 -7.23 8.86
N GLY A 36 -1.62 -7.64 7.93
CA GLY A 36 -1.23 -7.81 6.53
C GLY A 36 -0.86 -6.47 5.92
N LEU A 37 -1.75 -5.49 6.05
CA LEU A 37 -1.50 -4.12 5.61
C LEU A 37 -0.23 -3.55 6.25
N ALA A 38 -0.03 -3.69 7.56
CA ALA A 38 1.17 -3.20 8.23
C ALA A 38 2.47 -3.76 7.61
N ARG A 39 2.50 -5.06 7.30
CA ARG A 39 3.64 -5.71 6.65
C ARG A 39 3.84 -5.18 5.22
N MET A 40 2.74 -5.04 4.49
CA MET A 40 2.73 -4.53 3.11
C MET A 40 3.29 -3.12 3.03
N ILE A 41 2.94 -2.19 3.92
CA ILE A 41 3.45 -0.81 3.85
C ILE A 41 4.67 -0.55 4.76
N GLY A 42 5.16 -1.57 5.48
CA GLY A 42 6.40 -1.48 6.27
C GLY A 42 6.27 -0.69 7.57
N VAL A 43 5.13 -0.80 8.26
CA VAL A 43 4.84 -0.07 9.50
C VAL A 43 4.54 -0.98 10.69
N SER A 44 4.45 -0.40 11.88
CA SER A 44 4.12 -1.18 13.08
C SER A 44 2.69 -1.78 13.00
N PRO A 45 2.44 -2.99 13.53
CA PRO A 45 1.13 -3.66 13.43
C PRO A 45 -0.07 -2.90 14.02
N SER A 46 0.18 -1.89 14.85
CA SER A 46 -0.85 -1.10 15.52
C SER A 46 -1.22 0.18 14.77
N GLN A 47 -0.36 0.63 13.84
CA GLN A 47 -0.58 1.88 13.10
C GLN A 47 -1.80 1.83 12.18
N PRO A 48 -2.01 0.81 11.33
CA PRO A 48 -3.18 0.78 10.44
C PRO A 48 -4.50 0.81 11.21
N THR A 49 -4.58 0.13 12.35
CA THR A 49 -5.76 0.19 13.22
C THR A 49 -5.98 1.59 13.78
N ARG A 50 -4.93 2.29 14.24
CA ARG A 50 -5.08 3.67 14.75
C ARG A 50 -5.49 4.66 13.66
N TRP A 51 -4.98 4.50 12.44
CA TRP A 51 -5.38 5.32 11.29
C TRP A 51 -6.82 5.05 10.86
N ALA A 52 -7.24 3.79 10.75
CA ALA A 52 -8.64 3.43 10.46
C ALA A 52 -9.63 3.95 11.54
N GLN A 53 -9.16 4.07 12.78
CA GLN A 53 -9.94 4.66 13.88
C GLN A 53 -9.87 6.19 13.94
N GLY A 54 -9.09 6.85 13.07
CA GLY A 54 -8.88 8.30 13.11
C GLY A 54 -8.11 8.80 14.34
N LYS A 55 -7.43 7.90 15.08
CA LYS A 55 -6.64 8.27 16.27
C LYS A 55 -5.28 8.85 15.92
N GLU A 56 -4.77 8.49 14.75
CA GLU A 56 -3.51 8.98 14.18
C GLU A 56 -3.74 9.22 12.69
N HIS A 57 -2.91 10.09 12.09
CA HIS A 57 -2.84 10.21 10.64
C HIS A 57 -1.57 9.52 10.14
N PRO A 58 -1.62 8.87 8.97
CA PRO A 58 -0.40 8.39 8.31
C PRO A 58 0.52 9.57 8.00
N GLY A 59 1.84 9.35 8.14
CA GLY A 59 2.83 10.30 7.65
C GLY A 59 2.86 10.33 6.11
N PRO A 60 3.58 11.28 5.48
CA PRO A 60 3.58 11.47 4.02
C PRO A 60 3.84 10.17 3.24
N ASP A 61 4.91 9.45 3.59
CA ASP A 61 5.31 8.24 2.88
C ASP A 61 4.23 7.15 2.98
N SER A 62 3.64 6.96 4.16
CA SER A 62 2.55 5.99 4.36
C SER A 62 1.27 6.43 3.66
N ALA A 63 0.95 7.73 3.66
CA ALA A 63 -0.22 8.26 2.97
C ALA A 63 -0.12 8.03 1.46
N THR A 64 1.04 8.31 0.86
CA THR A 64 1.32 8.02 -0.55
C THR A 64 1.19 6.53 -0.85
N LEU A 65 1.81 5.65 -0.04
CA LEU A 65 1.71 4.20 -0.24
C LEU A 65 0.29 3.67 -0.12
N LEU A 66 -0.53 4.22 0.78
CA LEU A 66 -1.94 3.84 0.90
C LEU A 66 -2.72 4.24 -0.36
N ILE A 67 -2.50 5.45 -0.89
CA ILE A 67 -3.15 5.94 -2.12
C ILE A 67 -2.78 5.03 -3.30
N ASP A 68 -1.48 4.76 -3.47
CA ASP A 68 -0.98 3.94 -4.56
C ASP A 68 -1.51 2.50 -4.48
N LEU A 69 -1.52 1.91 -3.27
CA LEU A 69 -2.04 0.57 -3.06
C LEU A 69 -3.53 0.48 -3.37
N GLU A 70 -4.34 1.45 -2.91
CA GLU A 70 -5.77 1.50 -3.24
C GLU A 70 -5.99 1.62 -4.76
N HIS A 71 -5.23 2.51 -5.42
CA HIS A 71 -5.33 2.72 -6.86
C HIS A 71 -5.02 1.44 -7.64
N ILE A 72 -3.90 0.79 -7.35
CA ILE A 72 -3.49 -0.44 -8.04
C ILE A 72 -4.51 -1.56 -7.77
N LEU A 73 -4.99 -1.69 -6.53
CA LEU A 73 -6.00 -2.69 -6.18
C LEU A 73 -7.31 -2.46 -6.94
N ALA A 74 -7.77 -1.21 -7.04
CA ALA A 74 -8.97 -0.86 -7.80
C ALA A 74 -8.83 -1.29 -9.26
N ARG A 75 -7.66 -1.08 -9.88
CA ARG A 75 -7.40 -1.49 -11.26
C ARG A 75 -7.29 -3.00 -11.41
N ALA A 76 -6.58 -3.67 -10.51
CA ALA A 76 -6.43 -5.13 -10.54
C ALA A 76 -7.77 -5.86 -10.42
N ARG A 77 -8.70 -5.31 -9.63
CA ARG A 77 -10.08 -5.85 -9.52
C ARG A 77 -10.86 -5.79 -10.83
N LEU A 78 -10.61 -4.80 -11.69
CA LEU A 78 -11.24 -4.72 -13.00
C LEU A 78 -10.73 -5.82 -13.95
N VAL A 79 -9.52 -6.35 -13.70
CA VAL A 79 -8.92 -7.42 -14.50
C VAL A 79 -9.36 -8.79 -13.98
N TRP A 80 -9.30 -9.02 -12.67
CA TRP A 80 -9.42 -10.39 -12.11
C TRP A 80 -10.47 -10.56 -11.00
N GLY A 81 -11.19 -9.52 -10.62
CA GLY A 81 -12.02 -9.54 -9.41
C GLY A 81 -11.22 -9.45 -8.11
N GLU A 82 -11.91 -9.38 -6.97
CA GLU A 82 -11.30 -9.02 -5.68
C GLU A 82 -10.33 -10.06 -5.09
N PRO A 83 -10.65 -11.36 -5.00
CA PRO A 83 -9.74 -12.33 -4.40
C PRO A 83 -8.40 -12.42 -5.14
N THR A 84 -8.44 -12.56 -6.46
CA THR A 84 -7.25 -12.66 -7.31
C THR A 84 -6.43 -11.38 -7.29
N ALA A 85 -7.08 -10.21 -7.27
CA ALA A 85 -6.39 -8.93 -7.16
C ALA A 85 -5.62 -8.79 -5.84
N ILE A 86 -6.17 -9.29 -4.73
CA ILE A 86 -5.49 -9.30 -3.43
C ILE A 86 -4.28 -10.23 -3.46
N ASP A 87 -4.44 -11.45 -3.97
CA ASP A 87 -3.37 -12.46 -4.02
C ASP A 87 -2.21 -12.02 -4.91
N TRP A 88 -2.50 -11.33 -6.03
CA TRP A 88 -1.51 -10.85 -6.98
C TRP A 88 -0.43 -9.98 -6.31
N PHE A 89 -0.77 -9.15 -5.32
CA PHE A 89 0.21 -8.30 -4.63
C PHE A 89 1.32 -9.09 -3.92
N SER A 90 1.02 -10.32 -3.51
CA SER A 90 1.96 -11.20 -2.80
C SER A 90 2.57 -12.28 -3.70
N GLY A 91 2.07 -12.45 -4.92
CA GLY A 91 2.58 -13.39 -5.90
C GLY A 91 3.87 -12.92 -6.56
N HIS A 92 4.70 -13.86 -7.04
CA HIS A 92 5.87 -13.53 -7.86
C HIS A 92 5.38 -13.12 -9.26
N ASN A 93 5.86 -11.99 -9.77
CA ASN A 93 5.43 -11.48 -11.08
C ASN A 93 6.59 -11.48 -12.09
N ALA A 94 6.39 -12.10 -13.25
CA ALA A 94 7.42 -12.26 -14.28
C ALA A 94 7.89 -10.93 -14.88
N TYR A 95 6.97 -9.98 -15.11
CA TYR A 95 7.29 -8.63 -15.59
C TYR A 95 8.19 -7.89 -14.60
N LEU A 96 8.00 -8.16 -13.29
CA LEU A 96 8.81 -7.62 -12.21
C LEU A 96 10.05 -8.47 -11.89
N GLN A 97 10.53 -9.27 -12.85
CA GLN A 97 11.70 -10.16 -12.68
C GLN A 97 11.55 -11.14 -11.50
N GLY A 98 10.33 -11.62 -11.29
CA GLY A 98 9.99 -12.50 -10.18
C GLY A 98 9.73 -11.78 -8.86
N ALA A 99 9.94 -10.46 -8.74
CA ALA A 99 9.62 -9.73 -7.53
C ALA A 99 8.10 -9.71 -7.26
N ARG A 100 7.73 -9.59 -5.98
CA ARG A 100 6.34 -9.40 -5.60
C ARG A 100 5.91 -7.95 -5.85
N PRO A 101 4.73 -7.68 -6.43
CA PRO A 101 4.26 -6.32 -6.66
C PRO A 101 4.30 -5.43 -5.42
N ILE A 102 3.99 -5.97 -4.24
CA ILE A 102 4.05 -5.17 -3.00
C ILE A 102 5.46 -4.73 -2.62
N ASP A 103 6.48 -5.56 -2.85
CA ASP A 103 7.85 -5.19 -2.53
C ASP A 103 8.34 -4.10 -3.50
N VAL A 104 7.99 -4.25 -4.78
CA VAL A 104 8.29 -3.24 -5.81
C VAL A 104 7.60 -1.93 -5.49
N LEU A 105 6.31 -1.95 -5.10
CA LEU A 105 5.56 -0.75 -4.73
C LEU A 105 6.28 0.04 -3.63
N LYS A 106 6.74 -0.65 -2.58
CA LYS A 106 7.46 -0.01 -1.46
C LYS A 106 8.82 0.56 -1.86
N LEU A 107 9.57 -0.16 -2.69
CA LEU A 107 10.97 0.14 -2.97
C LEU A 107 11.15 1.10 -4.15
N ARG A 108 10.25 1.02 -5.14
CA ARG A 108 10.37 1.69 -6.44
C ARG A 108 9.15 2.54 -6.80
N GLY A 109 8.10 2.50 -5.99
CA GLY A 109 6.86 3.24 -6.23
C GLY A 109 5.90 2.53 -7.20
N PRO A 110 4.79 3.19 -7.55
CA PRO A 110 3.66 2.56 -8.24
C PRO A 110 3.90 2.29 -9.72
N ALA A 111 4.72 3.10 -10.40
CA ALA A 111 4.90 3.05 -11.85
C ALA A 111 5.22 1.64 -12.40
N PRO A 112 6.29 0.94 -11.95
CA PRO A 112 6.58 -0.41 -12.43
C PRO A 112 5.48 -1.43 -12.12
N VAL A 113 4.73 -1.23 -11.03
CA VAL A 113 3.63 -2.13 -10.65
C VAL A 113 2.41 -1.92 -11.56
N LEU A 114 2.13 -0.67 -11.92
CA LEU A 114 1.11 -0.35 -12.90
C LEU A 114 1.47 -0.86 -14.29
N ASP A 115 2.75 -0.79 -14.68
CA ASP A 115 3.22 -1.36 -15.94
C ASP A 115 3.04 -2.88 -15.99
N ALA A 116 3.39 -3.58 -14.89
CA ALA A 116 3.12 -5.01 -14.76
C ALA A 116 1.62 -5.32 -14.88
N LEU A 117 0.76 -4.53 -14.24
CA LEU A 117 -0.69 -4.70 -14.33
C LEU A 117 -1.23 -4.43 -15.75
N HIS A 118 -0.67 -3.45 -16.47
CA HIS A 118 -1.01 -3.20 -17.88
C HIS A 118 -0.62 -4.37 -18.78
N ALA A 119 0.56 -4.96 -18.55
CA ALA A 119 1.02 -6.11 -19.33
C ALA A 119 0.05 -7.29 -19.22
N GLU A 120 -0.47 -7.55 -18.02
CA GLU A 120 -1.49 -8.58 -17.78
C GLU A 120 -2.82 -8.26 -18.50
N MET A 121 -3.24 -6.99 -18.49
CA MET A 121 -4.50 -6.54 -19.09
C MET A 121 -4.49 -6.65 -20.63
N TRP A 122 -3.34 -6.42 -21.26
CA TRP A 122 -3.20 -6.42 -22.72
C TRP A 122 -2.57 -7.72 -23.26
N GLY A 123 -2.44 -8.76 -22.42
CA GLY A 123 -1.88 -10.06 -22.83
C GLY A 123 -0.39 -9.99 -23.22
N GLY A 124 0.31 -8.94 -22.77
CA GLY A 124 1.70 -8.64 -23.11
C GLY A 124 2.69 -9.47 -22.31
N ALA A 125 2.60 -10.78 -22.41
CA ALA A 125 3.68 -11.71 -22.07
C ALA A 125 3.53 -12.98 -22.92
N ALA A 126 3.92 -12.88 -24.19
CA ALA A 126 4.34 -14.00 -25.02
C ALA A 126 5.70 -13.64 -25.65
#